data_AF-A0A7S1GYD1-F1
#
_entry.id   AF-A0A7S1GYD1-F1
#
_cell.length_a   1.000
_cell.length_b   1.000
_cell.length_c   1.000
_cell.angle_alpha   90.00
_cell.angle_beta   90.00
_cell.angle_gamma   90.00
#
_symmetry.space_group_name_H-M   'P 1'
#
loop_
_entity.id
_entity.type
_entity.pdbx_description
1 polymer ?
#
loop_
_entity_poly.entity_id
_entity_poly.type
_entity_poly.pdbx_seq_one_letter_code
_entity_poly.pdbx_strand_id
1 'polypeptide(L)'
;CAQILTVLMRKRDASYFSSSPDPTSPWYLNYTTTVSKPIHLGLVHKRLWEGAYPSIPRFSEDLRLVFSNAMSFFPTESKHYKAARNLRKLFGDISAELGLKTRQAPTVGDWPYEYRLLLKRLSKSPQSQPFLRPVDPQADHCPDYPQRIPSPMDLGTVQARLDQSLYLSPEEFGEDVRRTFDNAMSYNPPKHPVHIAAKKLLRVFKEKFAKLQQPLDPPISGENSTAGGMEAPTRASSRSAWVCPHHRCAVT
;
A
#
# COMPACT_ATOMS: atom_id res chain seq x y z
N CYS A 1 -2.46 20.53 12.81
CA CYS A 1 -3.20 19.32 13.29
C CYS A 1 -4.50 19.67 14.01
N ALA A 2 -4.49 20.38 15.14
CA ALA A 2 -5.70 20.66 15.93
C ALA A 2 -6.85 21.28 15.12
N GLN A 3 -6.60 22.38 14.37
CA GLN A 3 -7.58 23.02 13.49
C GLN A 3 -8.28 22.04 12.54
N ILE A 4 -7.52 21.15 11.89
CA ILE A 4 -8.06 20.13 10.98
C ILE A 4 -9.02 19.21 11.72
N LEU A 5 -8.60 18.69 12.86
CA LEU A 5 -9.39 17.76 13.65
C LEU A 5 -10.67 18.42 14.16
N THR A 6 -10.60 19.68 14.61
CA THR A 6 -11.78 20.47 14.99
C THR A 6 -12.76 20.65 13.84
N VAL A 7 -12.30 20.94 12.62
CA VAL A 7 -13.18 21.08 11.45
C VAL A 7 -13.83 19.75 11.07
N LEU A 8 -13.07 18.65 11.11
CA LEU A 8 -13.59 17.29 10.83
C LEU A 8 -14.63 16.88 11.87
N MET A 9 -14.32 16.97 13.17
CA MET A 9 -15.20 16.53 14.26
C MET A 9 -16.50 17.35 14.39
N ARG A 10 -16.56 18.56 13.80
CA ARG A 10 -17.79 19.36 13.69
C ARG A 10 -18.76 18.88 12.61
N LYS A 11 -18.36 17.98 11.71
CA LYS A 11 -19.27 17.43 10.69
C LYS A 11 -20.12 16.32 11.28
N ARG A 12 -21.41 16.26 10.89
CA ARG A 12 -22.34 15.19 11.30
C ARG A 12 -21.78 13.80 10.99
N ASP A 13 -21.09 13.65 9.86
CA ASP A 13 -20.46 12.39 9.43
C ASP A 13 -19.37 11.89 10.40
N ALA A 14 -18.80 12.75 11.25
CA ALA A 14 -17.77 12.37 12.22
C ALA A 14 -18.31 11.59 13.44
N SER A 15 -19.62 11.63 13.70
CA SER A 15 -20.22 10.91 14.85
C SER A 15 -19.99 9.41 14.78
N TYR A 16 -20.09 8.83 13.56
CA TYR A 16 -19.84 7.42 13.26
C TYR A 16 -18.43 6.93 13.63
N PHE A 17 -17.46 7.85 13.80
CA PHE A 17 -16.05 7.54 14.05
C PHE A 17 -15.53 8.20 15.32
N SER A 18 -16.42 8.67 16.20
CA SER A 18 -16.03 9.38 17.43
C SER A 18 -15.39 8.43 18.46
N SER A 19 -16.04 7.32 18.78
CA SER A 19 -15.58 6.26 19.68
C SER A 19 -15.03 5.04 18.94
N SER A 20 -14.44 4.10 19.68
CA SER A 20 -14.17 2.77 19.15
C SER A 20 -15.49 2.12 18.68
N PRO A 21 -15.47 1.35 17.58
CA PRO A 21 -16.45 0.32 17.29
C PRO A 21 -16.80 -0.52 18.52
N ASP A 22 -18.10 -0.72 18.74
CA ASP A 22 -18.63 -1.61 19.78
C ASP A 22 -18.69 -3.04 19.24
N PRO A 23 -17.87 -3.99 19.74
CA PRO A 23 -17.83 -5.35 19.23
C PRO A 23 -19.11 -6.16 19.52
N THR A 24 -19.98 -5.68 20.42
CA THR A 24 -21.27 -6.33 20.71
C THR A 24 -22.37 -5.92 19.71
N SER A 25 -22.14 -4.84 18.95
CA SER A 25 -23.07 -4.36 17.94
C SER A 25 -23.03 -5.26 16.68
N PRO A 26 -24.19 -5.73 16.16
CA PRO A 26 -24.23 -6.52 14.93
C PRO A 26 -23.57 -5.85 13.71
N TRP A 27 -23.53 -4.51 13.70
CA TRP A 27 -22.90 -3.72 12.64
C TRP A 27 -21.37 -3.75 12.65
N TYR A 28 -20.75 -4.21 13.74
CA TYR A 28 -19.30 -4.25 13.94
C TYR A 28 -18.81 -5.67 14.28
N LEU A 29 -19.64 -6.69 14.03
CA LEU A 29 -19.26 -8.09 14.14
C LEU A 29 -18.00 -8.34 13.29
N ASN A 30 -17.00 -9.02 13.87
CA ASN A 30 -15.70 -9.28 13.25
C ASN A 30 -14.89 -8.02 12.85
N TYR A 31 -15.22 -6.82 13.35
CA TYR A 31 -14.45 -5.61 13.01
C TYR A 31 -12.99 -5.72 13.43
N THR A 32 -12.72 -6.15 14.66
CA THR A 32 -11.36 -6.27 15.22
C THR A 32 -10.52 -7.38 14.57
N THR A 33 -11.14 -8.37 13.92
CA THR A 33 -10.45 -9.43 13.18
C THR A 33 -10.30 -9.09 11.69
N THR A 34 -11.18 -8.26 11.14
CA THR A 34 -11.13 -7.78 9.74
C THR A 34 -10.22 -6.56 9.56
N VAL A 35 -10.22 -5.66 10.53
CA VAL A 35 -9.47 -4.39 10.49
C VAL A 35 -8.17 -4.51 11.27
N SER A 36 -7.06 -4.68 10.57
CA SER A 36 -5.72 -4.96 11.15
C SER A 36 -5.17 -3.87 12.08
N LYS A 37 -5.64 -2.62 11.95
CA LYS A 37 -5.21 -1.49 12.79
C LYS A 37 -6.43 -0.62 13.18
N PRO A 38 -7.25 -1.02 14.17
CA PRO A 38 -8.41 -0.26 14.60
C PRO A 38 -8.05 1.13 15.10
N ILE A 39 -8.80 2.15 14.66
CA ILE A 39 -8.61 3.55 15.07
C ILE A 39 -9.91 4.35 14.85
N HIS A 40 -10.12 5.38 15.68
CA HIS A 40 -11.26 6.29 15.63
C HIS A 40 -10.82 7.72 15.96
N LEU A 41 -11.62 8.74 15.59
CA LEU A 41 -11.29 10.16 15.74
C LEU A 41 -11.04 10.55 17.21
N GLY A 42 -11.73 9.96 18.18
CA GLY A 42 -11.46 10.17 19.60
C GLY A 42 -10.07 9.72 20.04
N LEU A 43 -9.54 8.62 19.47
CA LEU A 43 -8.17 8.18 19.72
C LEU A 43 -7.15 9.12 19.04
N VAL A 44 -7.45 9.61 17.82
CA VAL A 44 -6.63 10.63 17.15
C VAL A 44 -6.60 11.94 17.95
N HIS A 45 -7.74 12.35 18.51
CA HIS A 45 -7.86 13.52 19.38
C HIS A 45 -7.01 13.37 20.64
N LYS A 46 -7.13 12.22 21.33
CA LYS A 46 -6.32 11.88 22.50
C LYS A 46 -4.82 11.92 22.18
N ARG A 47 -4.37 11.19 21.14
CA ARG A 47 -2.97 11.15 20.70
C ARG A 47 -2.42 12.54 20.35
N LEU A 48 -3.23 13.39 19.73
CA LEU A 48 -2.83 14.76 19.40
C LEU A 48 -2.63 15.62 20.65
N TRP A 49 -3.53 15.53 21.63
CA TRP A 49 -3.44 16.28 22.88
C TRP A 49 -2.30 15.80 23.78
N GLU A 50 -2.00 14.50 23.75
CA GLU A 50 -0.88 13.86 24.44
C GLU A 50 0.48 14.07 23.74
N GLY A 51 0.53 14.81 22.62
CA GLY A 51 1.76 15.06 21.87
C GLY A 51 2.35 13.83 21.17
N ALA A 52 1.59 12.74 21.02
CA ALA A 52 2.06 11.45 20.49
C ALA A 52 2.35 11.46 18.98
N TYR A 53 2.13 12.58 18.27
CA TYR A 53 2.46 12.73 16.85
C TYR A 53 3.74 13.55 16.66
N PRO A 54 4.90 12.91 16.38
CA PRO A 54 6.17 13.63 16.18
C PRO A 54 6.21 14.41 14.87
N SER A 55 5.23 14.24 13.97
CA SER A 55 5.16 14.96 12.71
C SER A 55 3.74 14.99 12.12
N ILE A 56 3.48 15.99 11.24
CA ILE A 56 2.21 16.13 10.52
C ILE A 56 1.87 14.87 9.67
N PRO A 57 2.82 14.21 8.98
CA PRO A 57 2.58 12.93 8.33
C PRO A 57 2.00 11.86 9.26
N ARG A 58 2.52 11.66 10.48
CA ARG A 58 2.00 10.64 11.42
C ARG A 58 0.56 10.92 11.87
N PHE A 59 0.24 12.18 12.15
CA PHE A 59 -1.15 12.61 12.40
C PHE A 59 -2.06 12.36 11.17
N SER A 60 -1.54 12.59 9.96
CA SER A 60 -2.28 12.44 8.71
C SER A 60 -2.48 10.97 8.30
N GLU A 61 -1.54 10.09 8.64
CA GLU A 61 -1.68 8.62 8.50
C GLU A 61 -2.85 8.12 9.35
N ASP A 62 -2.86 8.44 10.64
CA ASP A 62 -3.92 8.04 11.58
C ASP A 62 -5.31 8.56 11.16
N LEU A 63 -5.43 9.84 10.78
CA LEU A 63 -6.70 10.40 10.28
C LEU A 63 -7.24 9.65 9.06
N ARG A 64 -6.38 9.33 8.08
CA ARG A 64 -6.81 8.60 6.88
C ARG A 64 -7.11 7.14 7.18
N LEU A 65 -6.39 6.53 8.12
CA LEU A 65 -6.63 5.16 8.55
C LEU A 65 -8.04 5.00 9.16
N VAL A 66 -8.56 5.98 9.91
CA VAL A 66 -9.97 6.00 10.35
C VAL A 66 -10.92 5.82 9.17
N PHE A 67 -10.72 6.59 8.09
CA PHE A 67 -11.59 6.56 6.92
C PHE A 67 -11.37 5.31 6.06
N SER A 68 -10.13 4.91 5.81
CA SER A 68 -9.80 3.72 5.00
C SER A 68 -10.23 2.41 5.68
N ASN A 69 -10.20 2.34 7.02
CA ASN A 69 -10.76 1.21 7.77
C ASN A 69 -12.27 1.10 7.58
N ALA A 70 -12.99 2.21 7.77
CA ALA A 70 -14.44 2.24 7.56
C ALA A 70 -14.82 1.93 6.11
N MET A 71 -14.08 2.44 5.13
CA MET A 71 -14.30 2.14 3.71
C MET A 71 -13.95 0.69 3.34
N SER A 72 -12.97 0.07 4.01
CA SER A 72 -12.65 -1.36 3.80
C SER A 72 -13.65 -2.31 4.42
N PHE A 73 -14.24 -1.93 5.57
CA PHE A 73 -15.10 -2.81 6.36
C PHE A 73 -16.57 -2.72 5.95
N PHE A 74 -17.07 -1.51 5.65
CA PHE A 74 -18.48 -1.31 5.36
C PHE A 74 -18.81 -1.35 3.86
N PRO A 75 -19.99 -1.86 3.46
CA PRO A 75 -20.46 -1.79 2.08
C PRO A 75 -20.51 -0.36 1.55
N THR A 76 -20.22 -0.17 0.25
CA THR A 76 -20.17 1.15 -0.41
C THR A 76 -21.44 1.98 -0.24
N GLU A 77 -22.59 1.31 -0.17
CA GLU A 77 -23.89 1.95 -0.03
C GLU A 77 -24.24 2.37 1.40
N SER A 78 -23.49 1.88 2.40
CA SER A 78 -23.73 2.18 3.80
C SER A 78 -23.50 3.66 4.15
N LYS A 79 -24.19 4.12 5.20
CA LYS A 79 -23.99 5.46 5.76
C LYS A 79 -22.57 5.65 6.27
N HIS A 80 -21.98 4.61 6.88
CA HIS A 80 -20.59 4.61 7.36
C HIS A 80 -19.57 4.82 6.22
N TYR A 81 -19.66 4.04 5.13
CA TYR A 81 -18.77 4.20 3.98
C TYR A 81 -18.89 5.60 3.37
N LYS A 82 -20.13 6.09 3.17
CA LYS A 82 -20.39 7.42 2.60
C LYS A 82 -19.85 8.53 3.51
N ALA A 83 -20.04 8.44 4.82
CA ALA A 83 -19.49 9.37 5.80
C ALA A 83 -17.94 9.37 5.80
N ALA A 84 -17.32 8.19 5.80
CA ALA A 84 -15.86 8.06 5.74
C ALA A 84 -15.28 8.69 4.46
N ARG A 85 -15.90 8.42 3.30
CA ARG A 85 -15.53 9.03 2.02
C ARG A 85 -15.64 10.56 2.03
N ASN A 86 -16.72 11.10 2.61
CA ASN A 86 -16.95 12.54 2.72
C ASN A 86 -15.89 13.22 3.60
N LEU A 87 -15.62 12.66 4.79
CA LEU A 87 -14.59 13.18 5.70
C LEU A 87 -13.19 13.06 5.10
N ARG A 88 -12.90 11.98 4.37
CA ARG A 88 -11.63 11.80 3.66
C ARG A 88 -11.42 12.87 2.60
N LYS A 89 -12.46 13.19 1.80
CA LYS A 89 -12.40 14.29 0.83
C LYS A 89 -12.14 15.63 1.54
N LEU A 90 -12.94 15.94 2.56
CA LEU A 90 -12.81 17.17 3.35
C LEU A 90 -11.43 17.31 4.00
N PHE A 91 -10.84 16.22 4.50
CA PHE A 91 -9.48 16.23 5.03
C PHE A 91 -8.44 16.55 3.93
N GLY A 92 -8.63 16.02 2.72
CA GLY A 92 -7.82 16.38 1.55
C GLY A 92 -7.93 17.86 1.20
N ASP A 93 -9.16 18.37 1.09
CA ASP A 93 -9.46 19.77 0.76
C ASP A 93 -8.79 20.72 1.78
N ILE A 94 -9.01 20.51 3.09
CA ILE A 94 -8.38 21.32 4.17
C ILE A 94 -6.86 21.21 4.15
N SER A 95 -6.30 20.02 3.86
CA SER A 95 -4.85 19.83 3.81
C SER A 95 -4.21 20.61 2.66
N ALA A 96 -4.90 20.74 1.52
CA ALA A 96 -4.47 21.55 0.39
C ALA A 96 -4.55 23.05 0.71
N GLU A 97 -5.67 23.52 1.29
CA GLU A 97 -5.84 24.92 1.73
C GLU A 97 -4.75 25.37 2.71
N LEU A 98 -4.36 24.50 3.64
CA LEU A 98 -3.30 24.75 4.63
C LEU A 98 -1.87 24.57 4.08
N GLY A 99 -1.71 24.34 2.77
CA GLY A 99 -0.40 24.15 2.13
C GLY A 99 0.39 22.94 2.66
N LEU A 100 -0.29 21.98 3.30
CA LEU A 100 0.39 20.85 3.93
C LEU A 100 0.88 19.89 2.86
N LYS A 101 2.20 19.68 2.80
CA LYS A 101 2.86 18.57 2.08
C LYS A 101 2.57 17.22 2.75
N THR A 102 1.30 16.90 2.94
CA THR A 102 0.89 15.53 3.23
C THR A 102 1.12 14.70 1.96
N ARG A 103 1.56 13.44 2.08
CA ARG A 103 1.42 12.49 0.96
C ARG A 103 -0.07 12.43 0.62
N GLN A 104 -0.48 13.04 -0.49
CA GLN A 104 -1.85 12.90 -0.97
C GLN A 104 -2.03 11.42 -1.34
N ALA A 105 -3.13 10.82 -0.90
CA ALA A 105 -3.56 9.57 -1.50
C ALA A 105 -3.85 9.87 -2.98
N PRO A 106 -3.39 9.06 -3.93
CA PRO A 106 -3.82 9.20 -5.31
C PRO A 106 -5.36 9.15 -5.34
N THR A 107 -6.01 10.04 -6.10
CA THR A 107 -7.48 10.04 -6.16
C THR A 107 -8.00 8.80 -6.89
N VAL A 108 -9.32 8.64 -6.98
CA VAL A 108 -9.97 7.50 -7.65
C VAL A 108 -9.72 7.59 -9.17
N GLY A 109 -8.55 7.11 -9.58
CA GLY A 109 -8.00 7.27 -10.92
C GLY A 109 -6.46 7.26 -10.88
N ASP A 110 -5.86 8.12 -10.05
CA ASP A 110 -4.45 8.53 -10.10
C ASP A 110 -3.41 7.48 -9.67
N TRP A 111 -3.84 6.31 -9.19
CA TRP A 111 -2.92 5.22 -8.88
C TRP A 111 -2.18 4.77 -10.15
N PRO A 112 -0.83 4.85 -10.21
CA PRO A 112 -0.10 4.61 -11.46
C PRO A 112 -0.42 3.23 -12.02
N TYR A 113 -0.65 3.18 -13.33
CA TYR A 113 -1.17 2.00 -14.04
C TYR A 113 -0.33 0.75 -13.81
N GLU A 114 0.96 0.94 -13.59
CA GLU A 114 1.97 -0.08 -13.35
C GLU A 114 1.69 -0.90 -12.07
N TYR A 115 1.16 -0.28 -11.01
CA TYR A 115 0.79 -0.98 -9.77
C TYR A 115 -0.44 -1.87 -9.99
N ARG A 116 -1.44 -1.37 -10.71
CA ARG A 116 -2.62 -2.15 -11.14
C ARG A 116 -2.21 -3.30 -12.08
N LEU A 117 -1.29 -3.05 -13.01
CA LEU A 117 -0.76 -4.06 -13.93
C LEU A 117 0.07 -5.12 -13.20
N LEU A 118 0.84 -4.74 -12.18
CA LEU A 118 1.57 -5.67 -11.31
C LEU A 118 0.62 -6.59 -10.55
N LEU A 119 -0.40 -6.04 -9.89
CA LEU A 119 -1.42 -6.82 -9.20
C LEU A 119 -2.15 -7.77 -10.16
N LYS A 120 -2.63 -7.25 -11.29
CA LYS A 120 -3.28 -8.05 -12.36
C LYS A 120 -2.40 -9.18 -12.88
N ARG A 121 -1.07 -8.97 -13.00
CA ARG A 121 -0.10 -10.01 -13.39
C ARG A 121 0.07 -11.07 -12.30
N LEU A 122 0.05 -10.70 -11.02
CA LEU A 122 0.05 -11.67 -9.92
C LEU A 122 -1.25 -12.50 -9.95
N SER A 123 -2.41 -11.85 -9.95
CA SER A 123 -3.71 -12.54 -9.93
C SER A 123 -3.97 -13.46 -11.13
N LYS A 124 -3.34 -13.20 -12.28
CA LYS A 124 -3.41 -14.06 -13.49
C LYS A 124 -2.43 -15.24 -13.52
N SER A 125 -1.52 -15.38 -12.55
CA SER A 125 -0.66 -16.57 -12.48
C SER A 125 -1.49 -17.82 -12.14
N PRO A 126 -1.28 -18.97 -12.79
CA PRO A 126 -1.97 -20.22 -12.45
C PRO A 126 -1.82 -20.66 -10.99
N GLN A 127 -0.78 -20.17 -10.31
CA GLN A 127 -0.50 -20.47 -8.90
C GLN A 127 -1.24 -19.56 -7.93
N SER A 128 -2.01 -18.58 -8.41
CA SER A 128 -2.60 -17.52 -7.57
C SER A 128 -3.96 -17.87 -6.98
N GLN A 129 -4.58 -18.97 -7.41
CA GLN A 129 -5.94 -19.36 -6.99
C GLN A 129 -6.18 -19.30 -5.47
N PRO A 130 -5.26 -19.75 -4.58
CA PRO A 130 -5.47 -19.68 -3.13
C PRO A 130 -5.43 -18.27 -2.52
N PHE A 131 -5.10 -17.25 -3.32
CA PHE A 131 -4.88 -15.87 -2.87
C PHE A 131 -5.85 -14.87 -3.50
N LEU A 132 -6.87 -15.33 -4.26
CA LEU A 132 -7.78 -14.43 -5.00
C LEU A 132 -8.99 -13.93 -4.18
N ARG A 133 -9.26 -14.54 -3.03
CA ARG A 133 -10.32 -14.17 -2.09
C ARG A 133 -9.86 -14.40 -0.65
N PRO A 134 -10.55 -13.83 0.37
CA PRO A 134 -10.31 -14.21 1.76
C PRO A 134 -10.41 -15.73 1.97
N VAL A 135 -9.61 -16.23 2.91
CA VAL A 135 -9.71 -17.62 3.39
C VAL A 135 -11.01 -17.76 4.17
N ASP A 136 -11.82 -18.74 3.80
CA ASP A 136 -13.03 -19.14 4.49
C ASP A 136 -12.67 -20.29 5.45
N PRO A 137 -12.72 -20.09 6.78
CA PRO A 137 -12.30 -21.11 7.75
C PRO A 137 -13.04 -22.45 7.62
N GLN A 138 -14.28 -22.43 7.11
CA GLN A 138 -15.09 -23.63 6.93
C GLN A 138 -14.93 -24.21 5.52
N ALA A 139 -15.12 -23.40 4.47
CA ALA A 139 -15.08 -23.89 3.09
C ALA A 139 -13.67 -24.29 2.63
N ASP A 140 -12.62 -23.62 3.15
CA ASP A 140 -11.23 -23.97 2.87
C ASP A 140 -10.64 -24.97 3.89
N HIS A 141 -11.45 -25.51 4.80
CA HIS A 141 -11.05 -26.49 5.82
C HIS A 141 -9.91 -25.99 6.73
N CYS A 142 -9.93 -24.69 7.07
CA CYS A 142 -8.90 -23.98 7.84
C CYS A 142 -9.48 -23.35 9.13
N PRO A 143 -10.08 -24.13 10.06
CA PRO A 143 -10.87 -23.59 11.18
C PRO A 143 -10.04 -22.79 12.21
N ASP A 144 -8.75 -23.08 12.32
CA ASP A 144 -7.79 -22.37 13.19
C ASP A 144 -7.18 -21.11 12.55
N TYR A 145 -7.47 -20.84 11.26
CA TYR A 145 -6.89 -19.71 10.53
C TYR A 145 -7.12 -18.34 11.19
N PRO A 146 -8.34 -18.00 11.69
CA PRO A 146 -8.57 -16.72 12.37
C PRO A 146 -7.77 -16.55 13.68
N GLN A 147 -7.34 -17.66 14.30
CA GLN A 147 -6.55 -17.65 15.52
C GLN A 147 -5.05 -17.54 15.23
N ARG A 148 -4.60 -18.14 14.12
CA ARG A 148 -3.18 -18.20 13.74
C ARG A 148 -2.72 -17.04 12.84
N ILE A 149 -3.63 -16.43 12.08
CA ILE A 149 -3.32 -15.33 11.15
C ILE A 149 -4.03 -14.04 11.62
N PRO A 150 -3.35 -13.16 12.37
CA PRO A 150 -3.97 -12.01 13.04
C PRO A 150 -4.29 -10.83 12.10
N SER A 151 -3.93 -10.92 10.82
CA SER A 151 -4.24 -9.89 9.82
C SER A 151 -4.41 -10.52 8.43
N PRO A 152 -5.56 -11.16 8.17
CA PRO A 152 -5.88 -11.75 6.87
C PRO A 152 -5.74 -10.73 5.72
N MET A 153 -5.28 -11.21 4.56
CA MET A 153 -5.18 -10.41 3.33
C MET A 153 -5.17 -11.34 2.11
N ASP A 154 -5.74 -10.86 1.01
CA ASP A 154 -5.85 -11.55 -0.27
C ASP A 154 -5.78 -10.54 -1.44
N LEU A 155 -5.43 -11.01 -2.63
CA LEU A 155 -5.26 -10.16 -3.82
C LEU A 155 -6.57 -9.53 -4.31
N GLY A 156 -7.73 -10.12 -4.00
CA GLY A 156 -9.04 -9.54 -4.29
C GLY A 156 -9.32 -8.32 -3.39
N THR A 157 -9.06 -8.44 -2.09
CA THR A 157 -9.11 -7.31 -1.14
C THR A 157 -8.10 -6.23 -1.49
N VAL A 158 -6.87 -6.58 -1.89
CA VAL A 158 -5.88 -5.60 -2.39
C VAL A 158 -6.41 -4.87 -3.63
N GLN A 159 -7.02 -5.59 -4.58
CA GLN A 159 -7.60 -4.99 -5.79
C GLN A 159 -8.71 -4.00 -5.43
N ALA A 160 -9.65 -4.41 -4.56
CA ALA A 160 -10.73 -3.54 -4.09
C ALA A 160 -10.20 -2.28 -3.38
N ARG A 161 -9.19 -2.42 -2.50
CA ARG A 161 -8.52 -1.28 -1.84
C ARG A 161 -7.82 -0.35 -2.82
N LEU A 162 -7.18 -0.90 -3.86
CA LEU A 162 -6.50 -0.13 -4.89
C LEU A 162 -7.50 0.67 -5.75
N ASP A 163 -8.60 0.05 -6.16
CA ASP A 163 -9.61 0.70 -7.02
C ASP A 163 -10.42 1.76 -6.25
N GLN A 164 -10.73 1.52 -4.98
CA GLN A 164 -11.32 2.53 -4.07
C GLN A 164 -10.30 3.60 -3.61
N SER A 165 -9.03 3.45 -4.01
CA SER A 165 -7.90 4.31 -3.65
C SER A 165 -7.76 4.49 -2.13
N LEU A 166 -7.82 3.38 -1.40
CA LEU A 166 -7.67 3.33 0.07
C LEU A 166 -6.20 3.34 0.51
N TYR A 167 -5.29 2.98 -0.39
CA TYR A 167 -3.84 3.10 -0.21
C TYR A 167 -3.36 4.54 -0.41
N LEU A 168 -2.54 5.01 0.52
CA LEU A 168 -1.97 6.37 0.56
C LEU A 168 -0.59 6.46 -0.08
N SER A 169 0.07 5.31 -0.27
CA SER A 169 1.37 5.24 -0.92
C SER A 169 1.64 3.85 -1.50
N PRO A 170 2.55 3.74 -2.51
CA PRO A 170 3.02 2.46 -3.04
C PRO A 170 3.41 1.44 -1.97
N GLU A 171 3.99 1.89 -0.86
CA GLU A 171 4.46 1.00 0.20
C GLU A 171 3.32 0.34 0.97
N GLU A 172 2.18 1.01 1.19
CA GLU A 172 1.01 0.39 1.84
C GLU A 172 0.36 -0.68 0.96
N PHE A 173 0.27 -0.41 -0.34
CA PHE A 173 -0.12 -1.42 -1.34
C PHE A 173 0.86 -2.61 -1.29
N GLY A 174 2.17 -2.33 -1.21
CA GLY A 174 3.19 -3.36 -1.13
C GLY A 174 3.16 -4.16 0.19
N GLU A 175 2.87 -3.52 1.33
CA GLU A 175 2.67 -4.19 2.62
C GLU A 175 1.53 -5.21 2.54
N ASP A 176 0.38 -4.84 2.00
CA ASP A 176 -0.75 -5.76 1.89
C ASP A 176 -0.46 -6.91 0.90
N VAL A 177 0.17 -6.64 -0.26
CA VAL A 177 0.57 -7.71 -1.21
C VAL A 177 1.59 -8.67 -0.59
N ARG A 178 2.57 -8.17 0.19
CA ARG A 178 3.49 -9.04 0.92
C ARG A 178 2.75 -9.85 1.97
N ARG A 179 1.86 -9.22 2.75
CA ARG A 179 1.08 -9.86 3.82
C ARG A 179 0.24 -11.04 3.31
N THR A 180 -0.36 -10.95 2.12
CA THR A 180 -1.05 -12.07 1.48
C THR A 180 -0.18 -13.33 1.39
N PHE A 181 1.07 -13.18 0.94
CA PHE A 181 1.99 -14.31 0.76
C PHE A 181 2.69 -14.70 2.07
N ASP A 182 3.03 -13.75 2.93
CA ASP A 182 3.68 -14.00 4.22
C ASP A 182 2.74 -14.72 5.20
N ASN A 183 1.44 -14.36 5.22
CA ASN A 183 0.39 -15.10 5.94
C ASN A 183 0.31 -16.56 5.45
N ALA A 184 0.26 -16.75 4.13
CA ALA A 184 0.19 -18.08 3.53
C ALA A 184 1.41 -18.93 3.88
N MET A 185 2.62 -18.36 3.86
CA MET A 185 3.84 -19.07 4.27
C MET A 185 3.93 -19.33 5.78
N SER A 186 3.26 -18.53 6.61
CA SER A 186 3.22 -18.70 8.07
C SER A 186 2.19 -19.75 8.51
N TYR A 187 1.05 -19.83 7.81
CA TYR A 187 0.02 -20.83 8.09
C TYR A 187 0.40 -22.22 7.55
N ASN A 188 0.94 -22.27 6.33
CA ASN A 188 1.23 -23.51 5.59
C ASN A 188 2.70 -23.94 5.74
N PRO A 189 3.00 -25.23 6.00
CA PRO A 189 4.39 -25.69 6.15
C PRO A 189 5.19 -25.58 4.83
N PRO A 190 6.54 -25.49 4.87
CA PRO A 190 7.37 -25.15 3.70
C PRO A 190 7.22 -26.04 2.45
N LYS A 191 6.79 -27.29 2.62
CA LYS A 191 6.56 -28.24 1.52
C LYS A 191 5.13 -28.18 0.93
N HIS A 192 4.22 -27.42 1.55
CA HIS A 192 2.83 -27.33 1.10
C HIS A 192 2.72 -26.55 -0.23
N PRO A 193 1.87 -26.97 -1.19
CA PRO A 193 1.75 -26.29 -2.49
C PRO A 193 1.44 -24.79 -2.36
N VAL A 194 0.61 -24.39 -1.39
CA VAL A 194 0.27 -22.99 -1.13
C VAL A 194 1.49 -22.19 -0.64
N HIS A 195 2.34 -22.77 0.23
CA HIS A 195 3.58 -22.13 0.68
C HIS A 195 4.54 -21.92 -0.49
N ILE A 196 4.71 -22.95 -1.35
CA ILE A 196 5.59 -22.90 -2.53
C ILE A 196 5.09 -21.85 -3.54
N ALA A 197 3.78 -21.79 -3.78
CA ALA A 197 3.14 -20.78 -4.62
C ALA A 197 3.35 -19.36 -4.07
N ALA A 198 3.08 -19.14 -2.77
CA ALA A 198 3.26 -17.86 -2.10
C ALA A 198 4.71 -17.37 -2.20
N LYS A 199 5.69 -18.22 -1.89
CA LYS A 199 7.12 -17.90 -1.99
C LYS A 199 7.54 -17.48 -3.41
N LYS A 200 7.02 -18.15 -4.45
CA LYS A 200 7.30 -17.83 -5.85
C LYS A 200 6.65 -16.51 -6.29
N LEU A 201 5.39 -16.28 -5.92
CA LEU A 201 4.67 -15.04 -6.25
C LEU A 201 5.24 -13.83 -5.51
N LEU A 202 5.60 -13.98 -4.23
CA LEU A 202 6.25 -12.95 -3.45
C LEU A 202 7.60 -12.52 -4.05
N ARG A 203 8.38 -13.46 -4.60
CA ARG A 203 9.62 -13.13 -5.32
C ARG A 203 9.32 -12.29 -6.57
N VAL A 204 8.38 -12.73 -7.41
CA VAL A 204 7.95 -11.99 -8.62
C VAL A 204 7.40 -10.60 -8.27
N PHE A 205 6.69 -10.48 -7.15
CA PHE A 205 6.23 -9.19 -6.63
C PHE A 205 7.43 -8.30 -6.26
N LYS A 206 8.32 -8.75 -5.36
CA LYS A 206 9.47 -7.97 -4.88
C LYS A 206 10.34 -7.46 -6.04
N GLU A 207 10.67 -8.33 -7.00
CA GLU A 207 11.46 -7.98 -8.20
C GLU A 207 10.82 -6.88 -9.05
N LYS A 208 9.50 -6.88 -9.19
CA LYS A 208 8.77 -5.91 -10.03
C LYS A 208 8.45 -4.63 -9.28
N PHE A 209 8.04 -4.75 -8.02
CA PHE A 209 7.72 -3.62 -7.16
C PHE A 209 8.95 -2.71 -6.93
N ALA A 210 10.14 -3.30 -6.72
CA ALA A 210 11.38 -2.53 -6.61
C ALA A 210 11.65 -1.67 -7.87
N LYS A 211 11.34 -2.16 -9.07
CA LYS A 211 11.46 -1.39 -10.32
C LYS A 211 10.44 -0.26 -10.43
N LEU A 212 9.26 -0.38 -9.80
CA LEU A 212 8.25 0.70 -9.76
C LEU A 212 8.58 1.77 -8.70
N GLN A 213 9.50 1.49 -7.79
CA GLN A 213 9.97 2.43 -6.77
C GLN A 213 11.26 3.17 -7.18
N GLN A 214 11.89 2.79 -8.29
CA GLN A 214 12.97 3.57 -8.89
C GLN A 214 12.38 4.84 -9.52
N PRO A 215 13.05 6.00 -9.44
CA PRO A 215 12.72 7.14 -10.30
C PRO A 215 12.73 6.68 -11.76
N LEU A 216 11.81 7.20 -12.57
CA LEU A 216 11.97 7.10 -14.01
C LEU A 216 13.31 7.77 -14.36
N ASP A 217 14.18 7.05 -15.08
CA ASP A 217 15.39 7.65 -15.64
C ASP A 217 14.96 8.89 -16.44
N PRO A 218 15.68 10.03 -16.31
CA PRO A 218 15.34 11.22 -17.06
C PRO A 218 15.30 10.86 -18.55
N PRO A 219 14.29 11.33 -19.32
CA PRO A 219 14.21 11.01 -20.73
C PRO A 219 15.51 11.43 -21.39
N ILE A 220 16.18 10.47 -22.04
CA ILE A 220 17.39 10.73 -22.82
C ILE A 220 17.04 11.85 -23.79
N SER A 221 17.65 13.02 -23.58
CA SER A 221 17.40 14.21 -24.39
C SER A 221 17.73 13.87 -25.83
N GLY A 222 16.70 13.83 -26.69
CA GLY A 222 16.84 13.30 -28.03
C GLY A 222 17.81 14.14 -28.87
N GLU A 223 18.93 13.55 -29.26
CA GLU A 223 19.64 13.98 -30.44
C GLU A 223 18.81 13.54 -31.65
N ASN A 224 18.29 14.50 -32.41
CA ASN A 224 17.48 14.21 -33.59
C ASN A 224 18.08 14.86 -34.83
N SER A 225 18.89 14.07 -35.55
CA SER A 225 18.95 13.98 -37.01
C SER A 225 19.26 15.23 -37.85
N THR A 226 20.43 15.22 -38.51
CA THR A 226 20.54 15.54 -39.95
C THR A 226 21.58 14.63 -40.62
N ALA A 227 21.39 14.36 -41.91
CA ALA A 227 22.20 13.40 -42.67
C ALA A 227 22.99 14.07 -43.81
N GLY A 228 24.13 13.47 -44.18
CA GLY A 228 24.74 13.63 -45.51
C GLY A 228 26.14 14.27 -45.53
N GLY A 229 27.11 13.55 -46.09
CA GLY A 229 28.44 14.08 -46.46
C GLY A 229 29.58 13.09 -46.19
N MET A 230 30.21 12.55 -47.23
CA MET A 230 31.43 11.74 -47.12
C MET A 230 32.64 12.61 -46.71
N GLU A 231 33.53 12.08 -45.87
CA GLU A 231 34.92 11.78 -46.28
C GLU A 231 35.71 10.98 -45.22
N ALA A 232 36.71 10.24 -45.69
CA ALA A 232 37.75 9.56 -44.91
C ALA A 232 38.96 9.32 -45.85
N PRO A 233 40.18 9.01 -45.37
CA PRO A 233 40.65 8.93 -43.97
C PRO A 233 41.96 9.72 -43.71
N THR A 234 42.31 9.95 -42.44
CA THR A 234 43.73 10.06 -42.01
C THR A 234 43.97 9.30 -40.70
N ARG A 235 45.25 9.03 -40.38
CA ARG A 235 45.68 7.83 -39.65
C ARG A 235 46.47 8.14 -38.37
N ALA A 236 46.12 7.40 -37.30
CA ALA A 236 46.91 7.04 -36.11
C ALA A 236 47.32 8.13 -35.08
N SER A 237 47.01 7.87 -33.80
CA SER A 237 48.03 7.39 -32.85
C SER A 237 47.41 6.77 -31.57
N SER A 238 47.97 5.62 -31.15
CA SER A 238 48.23 5.14 -29.76
C SER A 238 48.03 6.18 -28.62
N ARG A 239 47.58 5.90 -27.38
CA ARG A 239 47.63 4.78 -26.39
C ARG A 239 46.66 5.15 -25.22
N SER A 240 46.29 4.37 -24.19
CA SER A 240 46.55 2.97 -23.78
C SER A 240 45.48 2.50 -22.74
N ALA A 241 45.51 1.21 -22.39
CA ALA A 241 44.78 0.58 -21.28
C ALA A 241 45.46 0.72 -19.90
N TRP A 242 44.67 0.73 -18.80
CA TRP A 242 44.92 0.21 -17.42
C TRP A 242 43.54 0.09 -16.71
N VAL A 243 42.99 -1.08 -16.33
CA VAL A 243 43.36 -2.07 -15.28
C VAL A 243 42.83 -1.74 -13.88
N CYS A 244 42.10 -2.69 -13.28
CA CYS A 244 41.64 -2.67 -11.88
C CYS A 244 42.78 -3.02 -10.90
N PRO A 245 42.77 -2.46 -9.68
CA PRO A 245 43.45 -3.07 -8.53
C PRO A 245 42.46 -3.72 -7.56
N HIS A 246 42.61 -5.03 -7.34
CA HIS A 246 42.28 -5.61 -6.03
C HIS A 246 43.16 -4.97 -4.96
N HIS A 247 42.66 -4.85 -3.74
CA HIS A 247 43.48 -5.03 -2.53
C HIS A 247 42.74 -5.93 -1.53
N ARG A 248 43.34 -7.10 -1.25
CA ARG A 248 43.12 -7.79 0.02
C ARG A 248 44.07 -7.14 1.03
N CYS A 249 43.58 -6.82 2.22
CA CYS A 249 44.39 -6.83 3.42
C CYS A 249 43.75 -7.81 4.40
N ALA A 250 44.54 -8.81 4.81
CA ALA A 250 44.24 -9.64 5.97
C ALA A 250 45.01 -9.07 7.15
N VAL A 251 44.41 -9.07 8.34
CA VAL A 251 45.14 -8.91 9.61
C VAL A 251 44.51 -9.87 10.62
N THR A 252 45.35 -10.78 11.11
CA THR A 252 45.20 -11.68 12.29
C THR A 252 43.87 -12.40 12.47
#